data_AF-A0A4R4EAX4-F1
#
_entry.id   AF-A0A4R4EAX4-F1
#
_cell.length_a   1.000
_cell.length_b   1.000
_cell.length_c   1.000
_cell.angle_alpha   90.00
_cell.angle_beta   90.00
_cell.angle_gamma   90.00
#
_symmetry.space_group_name_H-M   'P 1'
#
loop_
_entity.id
_entity.type
_entity.pdbx_description
1 polymer ?
#
loop_
_entity_poly.entity_id
_entity_poly.type
_entity_poly.pdbx_seq_one_letter_code
_entity_poly.pdbx_strand_id
1 'polypeptide(L)'
;MNKAETIKILSVISSAYPSVEMKPERIELWQLCMRDVPFQDAQQILMNHINTSKYPPAIADFKQATQEVKEDPEIEARNIQIAHQEWVAAGHDPEEFIYEPKRLVLR
;
A
#
# COMPACT_ATOMS: atom_id res chain seq x y z
N MET A 1 5.96 -7.11 -9.16
CA MET A 1 6.03 -8.59 -9.20
C MET A 1 6.23 -9.15 -10.60
N ASN A 2 6.61 -10.43 -10.71
CA ASN A 2 6.85 -11.14 -11.98
C ASN A 2 5.55 -11.75 -12.58
N LYS A 3 5.65 -12.32 -13.79
CA LYS A 3 4.50 -12.90 -14.51
C LYS A 3 3.88 -14.10 -13.78
N ALA A 4 4.69 -14.99 -13.21
CA ALA A 4 4.20 -16.16 -12.47
C ALA A 4 3.44 -15.76 -11.20
N GLU A 5 3.93 -14.74 -10.50
CA GLU A 5 3.26 -14.13 -9.34
C GLU A 5 1.94 -13.46 -9.73
N THR A 6 1.92 -12.75 -10.85
CA THR A 6 0.69 -12.13 -11.38
C THR A 6 -0.38 -13.17 -11.69
N ILE A 7 0.01 -14.30 -12.29
CA ILE A 7 -0.91 -15.41 -12.58
C ILE A 7 -1.47 -16.00 -11.28
N LYS A 8 -0.67 -16.13 -10.23
CA LYS A 8 -1.15 -16.59 -8.92
C LYS A 8 -2.22 -15.66 -8.35
N ILE A 9 -1.98 -14.34 -8.37
CA ILE A 9 -2.97 -13.34 -7.91
C ILE A 9 -4.27 -13.46 -8.71
N LEU A 10 -4.19 -13.48 -10.04
CA LEU A 10 -5.37 -13.60 -10.91
C LEU A 10 -6.11 -14.93 -10.74
N SER A 11 -5.40 -16.03 -10.46
CA SER A 11 -6.01 -17.33 -10.19
C SER A 11 -6.82 -17.35 -8.90
N VAL A 12 -6.34 -16.66 -7.87
CA VAL A 12 -7.11 -16.50 -6.63
C VAL A 12 -8.35 -15.63 -6.89
N ILE A 13 -8.22 -14.54 -7.66
CA ILE A 13 -9.36 -13.68 -8.03
C ILE A 13 -10.41 -14.48 -8.81
N SER A 14 -10.04 -15.24 -9.84
CA SER A 14 -11.00 -16.02 -10.62
C SER A 14 -11.69 -17.11 -9.79
N SER A 15 -11.01 -17.62 -8.75
CA SER A 15 -11.58 -18.62 -7.83
C SER A 15 -12.57 -18.00 -6.86
N ALA A 16 -12.29 -16.79 -6.35
CA ALA A 16 -13.19 -16.06 -5.46
C ALA A 16 -14.37 -15.41 -6.20
N TYR A 17 -14.17 -15.04 -7.46
CA TYR A 17 -15.15 -14.32 -8.27
C TYR A 17 -15.38 -15.02 -9.62
N PRO A 18 -16.38 -15.93 -9.71
CA PRO A 18 -16.61 -16.74 -10.92
C PRO A 18 -16.89 -15.96 -12.20
N SER A 19 -17.31 -14.69 -12.10
CA SER A 19 -17.51 -13.79 -13.24
C SER A 19 -16.20 -13.29 -13.86
N VAL A 20 -15.06 -13.54 -13.22
CA VAL A 20 -13.74 -13.10 -13.68
C VAL A 20 -13.11 -14.18 -14.54
N GLU A 21 -13.06 -13.92 -15.85
CA GLU A 21 -12.35 -14.78 -16.80
C GLU A 21 -10.84 -14.47 -16.84
N MET A 22 -10.02 -15.52 -16.80
CA MET A 22 -8.57 -15.42 -16.98
C MET A 22 -8.24 -15.48 -18.47
N LYS A 23 -7.95 -14.31 -19.06
CA LYS A 23 -7.54 -14.17 -20.48
C LYS A 23 -6.07 -13.75 -20.57
N PRO A 24 -5.32 -14.16 -21.61
CA PRO A 24 -3.92 -13.76 -21.79
C PRO A 24 -3.70 -12.24 -21.74
N GLU A 25 -4.57 -11.47 -22.39
CA GLU A 25 -4.50 -10.01 -22.45
C GLU A 25 -4.69 -9.38 -21.07
N ARG A 26 -5.53 -10.01 -20.22
CA ARG A 26 -5.74 -9.59 -18.84
C ARG A 26 -4.49 -9.85 -17.99
N ILE A 27 -3.84 -11.00 -18.16
CA ILE A 27 -2.60 -11.32 -17.44
C ILE A 27 -1.51 -10.31 -17.79
N GLU A 28 -1.36 -9.97 -19.07
CA GLU A 28 -0.36 -9.01 -19.53
C GLU A 28 -0.63 -7.60 -19.00
N LEU A 29 -1.89 -7.15 -19.02
CA LEU A 29 -2.27 -5.87 -18.44
C LEU A 29 -1.96 -5.80 -16.93
N TRP A 30 -2.35 -6.82 -16.18
CA TRP A 30 -2.09 -6.88 -14.73
C TRP A 30 -0.59 -6.93 -14.45
N GLN A 31 0.19 -7.69 -15.23
CA GLN A 31 1.64 -7.76 -15.08
C GLN A 31 2.31 -6.42 -15.32
N LEU A 32 1.86 -5.68 -16.35
CA LEU A 32 2.36 -4.35 -16.65
C LEU A 32 2.07 -3.37 -15.50
N CYS A 33 0.87 -3.42 -14.93
CA CYS A 33 0.45 -2.48 -13.89
C CYS A 33 0.95 -2.81 -12.48
N MET A 34 1.26 -4.09 -12.20
CA MET A 34 1.68 -4.58 -10.89
C MET A 34 3.19 -4.84 -10.81
N ARG A 35 3.97 -4.37 -11.80
CA ARG A 35 5.42 -4.58 -11.84
C ARG A 35 6.11 -4.04 -10.59
N ASP A 36 5.65 -2.90 -10.08
CA ASP A 36 6.24 -2.23 -8.92
C ASP A 36 5.61 -2.65 -7.58
N VAL A 37 4.57 -3.49 -7.62
CA VAL A 37 3.89 -3.99 -6.41
C VAL A 37 4.61 -5.25 -5.92
N PRO A 38 5.09 -5.31 -4.66
CA PRO A 38 5.62 -6.53 -4.06
C PRO A 38 4.55 -7.63 -4.00
N PHE A 39 4.95 -8.88 -4.23
CA PHE A 39 4.01 -10.00 -4.27
C PHE A 39 3.28 -10.21 -2.93
N GLN A 40 4.01 -10.12 -1.82
CA GLN A 40 3.44 -10.31 -0.47
C GLN A 40 2.37 -9.26 -0.14
N ASP A 41 2.63 -7.97 -0.45
CA ASP A 41 1.68 -6.88 -0.23
C ASP A 41 0.40 -7.12 -1.03
N ALA A 42 0.52 -7.50 -2.30
CA ALA A 42 -0.64 -7.82 -3.13
C ALA A 42 -1.45 -9.00 -2.60
N GLN A 43 -0.81 -10.03 -2.05
CA GLN A 43 -1.53 -11.14 -1.40
C GLN A 43 -2.31 -10.65 -0.18
N GLN A 44 -1.71 -9.82 0.67
CA GLN A 44 -2.38 -9.30 1.86
C GLN A 44 -3.60 -8.44 1.50
N ILE A 45 -3.44 -7.51 0.54
CA ILE A 45 -4.52 -6.67 0.03
C ILE A 45 -5.64 -7.54 -0.54
N LEU A 46 -5.30 -8.53 -1.37
CA LEU A 46 -6.29 -9.42 -1.98
C LEU A 46 -7.09 -10.20 -0.93
N MET A 47 -6.42 -10.77 0.08
CA MET A 47 -7.09 -11.53 1.13
C MET A 47 -8.02 -10.63 1.95
N ASN A 48 -7.60 -9.40 2.26
CA ASN A 48 -8.46 -8.45 2.94
C ASN A 48 -9.69 -8.08 2.09
N HIS A 49 -9.48 -7.83 0.78
CA HIS A 49 -10.56 -7.48 -0.15
C HIS A 49 -11.58 -8.61 -0.31
N ILE A 50 -11.14 -9.87 -0.44
CA ILE A 50 -12.04 -11.03 -0.56
C ILE A 50 -12.93 -11.18 0.69
N ASN A 51 -12.41 -10.89 1.88
CA ASN A 51 -13.18 -10.98 3.11
C ASN A 51 -14.18 -9.83 3.31
N THR A 52 -13.97 -8.69 2.66
CA THR A 52 -14.72 -7.45 2.91
C THR A 52 -15.61 -7.02 1.74
N SER A 53 -15.37 -7.54 0.54
CA SER A 53 -16.08 -7.17 -0.67
C SER A 53 -16.66 -8.37 -1.39
N LYS A 54 -17.88 -8.20 -1.93
CA LYS A 54 -18.53 -9.18 -2.81
C LYS A 54 -18.15 -8.98 -4.28
N TYR A 55 -17.47 -7.88 -4.60
CA TYR A 55 -17.11 -7.50 -5.96
C TYR A 55 -15.62 -7.71 -6.22
N PRO A 56 -15.23 -8.12 -7.45
CA PRO A 56 -13.83 -8.33 -7.79
C PRO A 56 -13.01 -7.04 -7.57
N PRO A 57 -11.75 -7.16 -7.11
CA PRO A 57 -10.87 -6.01 -7.01
C PRO A 57 -10.47 -5.51 -8.41
N ALA A 58 -10.24 -4.21 -8.50
CA ALA A 58 -9.59 -3.56 -9.63
C ALA A 58 -8.06 -3.56 -9.44
N ILE A 59 -7.32 -3.36 -10.53
CA ILE A 59 -5.86 -3.21 -10.50
C ILE A 59 -5.43 -2.04 -9.58
N ALA A 60 -6.25 -0.98 -9.51
CA ALA A 60 -5.98 0.21 -8.72
C ALA A 60 -5.94 -0.07 -7.20
N ASP A 61 -6.70 -1.07 -6.74
CA ASP A 61 -6.77 -1.43 -5.32
C ASP A 61 -5.42 -1.94 -4.79
N PHE A 62 -4.57 -2.46 -5.68
CA PHE A 62 -3.23 -2.93 -5.35
C PHE A 62 -2.16 -1.83 -5.36
N LYS A 63 -2.45 -0.66 -5.94
CA LYS A 63 -1.49 0.44 -6.07
C LYS A 63 -1.44 1.35 -4.84
N GLN A 64 -2.46 1.32 -3.98
CA GLN A 64 -2.49 2.13 -2.77
C GLN A 64 -1.38 1.75 -1.78
N ALA A 65 -0.87 0.52 -1.83
CA ALA A 65 0.20 0.07 -0.94
C ALA A 65 1.62 0.56 -1.32
N THR A 66 1.83 0.99 -2.56
CA THR A 66 3.16 1.45 -3.03
C THR A 66 3.28 2.96 -3.17
N GLN A 67 2.22 3.71 -2.87
CA GLN A 67 2.41 5.12 -2.54
C GLN A 67 3.02 5.17 -1.14
N GLU A 68 4.35 5.08 -1.08
CA GLU A 68 5.06 5.91 -0.11
C GLU A 68 4.47 7.30 -0.29
N VAL A 69 3.71 7.74 0.71
CA VAL A 69 3.32 9.14 0.80
C VAL A 69 4.66 9.85 0.86
N LYS A 70 5.15 10.35 -0.28
CA LYS A 70 6.16 11.40 -0.28
C LYS A 70 5.44 12.54 0.41
N GLU A 71 5.63 12.64 1.73
CA GLU A 71 5.17 13.80 2.46
C GLU A 71 5.73 14.99 1.71
N ASP A 72 4.84 15.91 1.34
CA ASP A 72 5.27 17.18 0.77
C ASP A 72 6.37 17.74 1.71
N PRO A 73 7.54 18.15 1.20
CA PRO A 73 8.60 18.68 2.04
C PRO A 73 8.13 19.78 3.02
N GLU A 74 7.10 20.55 2.63
CA GLU A 74 6.49 21.55 3.51
C GLU A 74 5.69 20.91 4.66
N ILE A 75 4.97 19.81 4.39
CA ILE A 75 4.24 19.04 5.40
C ILE A 75 5.22 18.37 6.38
N GLU A 76 6.30 17.77 5.87
CA GLU A 76 7.33 17.13 6.70
C GLU A 76 7.99 18.15 7.64
N ALA A 77 8.43 19.30 7.10
CA ALA A 77 9.04 20.37 7.89
C ALA A 77 8.09 20.89 8.98
N ARG A 78 6.80 21.04 8.65
CA ARG A 78 5.79 21.46 9.63
C ARG A 78 5.59 20.41 10.72
N ASN A 79 5.54 19.13 10.37
CA ASN A 79 5.38 18.03 11.32
C ASN A 79 6.58 17.96 12.28
N ILE A 80 7.81 18.09 11.78
CA ILE A 80 9.03 18.16 12.57
C ILE A 80 8.97 19.33 13.56
N GLN A 81 8.55 20.51 13.09
CA GLN A 81 8.49 21.71 13.93
C GLN A 81 7.45 21.60 15.06
N ILE A 82 6.27 21.04 14.77
CA ILE A 82 5.24 20.78 15.78
C ILE A 82 5.76 19.79 16.82
N ALA A 83 6.33 18.67 16.39
CA ALA A 83 6.86 17.64 17.28
C ALA A 83 8.00 18.18 18.16
N HIS A 84 8.87 19.03 17.62
CA HIS A 84 9.92 19.69 18.39
C HIS A 84 9.33 20.62 19.46
N GLN A 85 8.32 21.43 19.11
CA GLN A 85 7.65 22.31 20.08
C GLN A 85 6.98 21.52 21.21
N GLU A 86 6.33 20.40 20.90
CA GLU A 86 5.72 19.52 21.90
C GLU A 86 6.77 18.89 22.82
N TRP A 87 7.90 18.45 22.28
CA TRP A 87 9.02 17.89 23.04
C TRP A 87 9.60 18.89 24.05
N VAL A 88 9.86 20.12 23.60
CA VAL A 88 10.35 21.19 24.46
C VAL A 88 9.31 21.61 25.50
N ALA A 89 8.02 21.67 25.12
CA ALA A 89 6.94 21.99 26.04
C ALA A 89 6.74 20.93 27.13
N ALA A 90 7.07 19.67 26.84
CA ALA A 90 7.10 18.58 27.83
C ALA A 90 8.34 18.64 28.75
N GLY A 91 9.25 19.60 28.53
CA GLY A 91 10.43 19.83 29.36
C GLY A 91 11.64 18.96 29.01
N HIS A 92 11.63 18.33 27.83
CA HIS A 92 12.77 17.56 27.34
C HIS A 92 13.85 18.46 26.71
N ASP A 93 15.08 17.95 26.62
CA ASP A 93 16.22 18.68 26.03
C ASP A 93 16.01 18.88 24.51
N PRO A 94 15.98 20.12 24.00
CA PRO A 94 15.85 20.40 22.57
C PRO A 94 16.90 19.71 21.69
N GLU A 95 18.13 19.53 22.19
CA GLU A 95 19.25 18.96 21.42
C GLU A 95 19.17 17.43 21.32
N GLU A 96 18.36 16.79 22.17
CA GLU A 96 18.12 15.33 22.14
C GLU A 96 16.90 14.95 21.27
N PHE A 97 16.26 15.91 20.62
CA PHE A 97 15.08 15.66 19.79
C PHE A 97 15.44 14.86 18.52
N ILE A 98 14.80 13.69 18.35
CA ILE A 98 14.89 12.86 17.15
C ILE A 98 13.47 12.68 16.59
N TYR A 99 13.26 13.09 15.35
CA TYR A 99 11.96 12.92 14.69
C TYR A 99 11.78 11.48 14.19
N GLU A 100 10.77 10.80 14.72
CA GLU A 100 10.29 9.52 14.19
C GLU A 100 8.88 9.70 13.58
N PRO A 101 8.72 9.60 12.25
CA PRO A 101 7.43 9.75 11.61
C PRO A 101 6.49 8.63 12.07
N LYS A 102 5.26 9.01 12.45
CA LYS A 102 4.22 8.03 12.81
C LYS A 102 3.89 7.19 11.58
N ARG A 103 4.27 5.90 11.60
CA ARG A 103 3.82 4.95 10.58
C ARG A 103 2.29 4.89 10.64
N LEU A 104 1.64 5.37 9.58
CA LEU A 104 0.21 5.18 9.40
C LEU A 104 -0.07 3.69 9.26
N VAL A 105 -0.45 3.04 10.36
CA VAL A 105 -1.02 1.70 10.31
C VAL A 105 -2.44 1.86 9.80
N LEU A 106 -2.61 1.71 8.48
CA LEU A 106 -3.94 1.60 7.87
C LEU A 106 -4.66 0.42 8.53
N ARG A 107 -5.73 0.71 9.26
CA ARG A 107 -6.64 -0.27 9.88
C ARG A 107 -7.75 -0.66 8.92
#